data_AF-A0AAU2H4C2-F1
#
_entry.id   AF-A0AAU2H4C2-F1
#
_cell.length_a   1.000
_cell.length_b   1.000
_cell.length_c   1.000
_cell.angle_alpha   90.00
_cell.angle_beta   90.00
_cell.angle_gamma   90.00
#
_symmetry.space_group_name_H-M   'P 1'
#
loop_
_entity.id
_entity.type
_entity.pdbx_description
1 polymer ?
#
loop_
_entity_poly.entity_id
_entity_poly.type
_entity_poly.pdbx_seq_one_letter_code
_entity_poly.pdbx_strand_id
1 'polypeptide(L)'
;MTVASRGKASEGTDSGWSEALPVDVETISDRTEAALSLKLATSTREEIDGPVPAIIGHLNRLLGEDLGADEDEAVRELMRKGYQLLDLKNRPTAQTPSFGVFVYLREAADTTRRLLWIYTQRHGLGAP
;
A
#
# COMPACT_ATOMS: atom_id res chain seq x y z
N MET A 1 -0.67 -45.11 46.39
CA MET A 1 -1.90 -44.65 45.70
C MET A 1 -2.37 -43.38 46.39
N THR A 2 -2.34 -42.25 45.70
CA THR A 2 -3.28 -41.11 45.83
C THR A 2 -3.07 -40.22 44.60
N VAL A 3 -4.19 -39.79 44.02
CA VAL A 3 -4.38 -39.29 42.66
C VAL A 3 -4.24 -37.77 42.59
N ALA A 4 -3.96 -37.31 41.37
CA ALA A 4 -3.77 -35.94 40.89
C ALA A 4 -4.74 -34.86 41.40
N SER A 5 -4.26 -33.61 41.39
CA SER A 5 -5.12 -32.47 41.06
C SER A 5 -4.38 -31.46 40.18
N ARG A 6 -5.11 -30.98 39.18
CA ARG A 6 -4.72 -30.22 38.00
C ARG A 6 -5.26 -28.79 38.14
N GLY A 7 -4.47 -27.80 37.74
CA GLY A 7 -4.94 -26.44 37.46
C GLY A 7 -3.83 -25.43 37.74
N LYS A 8 -3.55 -24.43 36.92
CA LYS A 8 -4.12 -23.92 35.68
C LYS A 8 -2.98 -23.18 34.99
N ALA A 9 -2.88 -23.32 33.67
CA ALA A 9 -2.05 -22.46 32.84
C ALA A 9 -2.57 -21.02 32.94
N SER A 10 -1.69 -20.08 33.28
CA SER A 10 -1.88 -18.66 32.98
C SER A 10 -0.97 -18.33 31.80
N GLU A 11 -1.40 -18.74 30.62
CA GLU A 11 -0.86 -18.22 29.37
C GLU A 11 -1.65 -16.96 29.06
N GLY A 12 -1.24 -15.86 29.69
CA GLY A 12 -1.60 -14.53 29.27
C GLY A 12 -0.64 -14.13 28.16
N THR A 13 -0.84 -14.68 26.96
CA THR A 13 -0.27 -14.08 25.76
C THR A 13 -1.05 -12.79 25.58
N ASP A 14 -0.47 -11.70 26.08
CA ASP A 14 -0.81 -10.36 25.69
C ASP A 14 -0.52 -10.27 24.19
N SER A 15 -1.50 -10.72 23.39
CA SER A 15 -1.57 -10.40 21.98
C SER A 15 -1.85 -8.91 21.93
N GLY A 16 -0.78 -8.13 22.14
CA GLY A 16 -0.72 -6.74 21.74
C GLY A 16 -0.97 -6.74 20.25
N TRP A 17 -2.24 -6.62 19.89
CA TRP A 17 -2.65 -6.06 18.61
C TRP A 17 -1.92 -4.73 18.57
N SER A 18 -0.79 -4.70 17.88
CA SER A 18 -0.12 -3.46 17.57
C SER A 18 -1.19 -2.65 16.84
N GLU A 19 -1.82 -1.70 17.54
CA GLU A 19 -2.76 -0.78 16.92
C GLU A 19 -2.01 -0.18 15.73
N ALA A 20 -2.38 -0.64 14.53
CA ALA A 20 -1.69 -0.22 13.34
C ALA A 20 -1.91 1.29 13.22
N LEU A 21 -0.82 2.05 13.20
CA LEU A 21 -0.92 3.51 13.12
C LEU A 21 -1.79 3.90 11.93
N PRO A 22 -2.66 4.91 12.07
CA PRO A 22 -3.52 5.35 10.98
C PRO A 22 -2.69 5.70 9.75
N VAL A 23 -3.29 5.52 8.57
CA VAL A 23 -2.63 5.84 7.31
C VAL A 23 -2.32 7.34 7.26
N ASP A 24 -1.06 7.68 7.01
CA ASP A 24 -0.60 9.06 6.85
C ASP A 24 -1.06 9.60 5.48
N VAL A 25 -2.21 10.28 5.48
CA VAL A 25 -2.87 10.77 4.26
C VAL A 25 -2.04 11.85 3.57
N GLU A 26 -1.48 12.79 4.33
CA GLU A 26 -0.72 13.93 3.81
C GLU A 26 0.54 13.43 3.10
N THR A 27 1.33 12.57 3.77
CA THR A 27 2.54 12.01 3.18
C THR A 27 2.24 11.23 1.90
N ILE A 28 1.18 10.40 1.88
CA ILE A 28 0.85 9.63 0.68
C ILE A 28 0.39 10.55 -0.45
N SER A 29 -0.41 11.57 -0.17
CA SER A 29 -0.87 12.54 -1.17
C SER A 29 0.33 13.25 -1.80
N ASP A 30 1.22 13.84 -0.99
CA ASP A 30 2.42 14.53 -1.45
C ASP A 30 3.34 13.65 -2.29
N ARG A 31 3.56 12.40 -1.86
CA ARG A 31 4.43 11.46 -2.57
C ARG A 31 3.84 11.03 -3.91
N THR A 32 2.53 10.77 -3.96
CA THR A 32 1.86 10.41 -5.22
C THR A 32 1.79 11.60 -6.17
N GLU A 33 1.54 12.82 -5.68
CA GLU A 33 1.58 14.06 -6.48
C GLU A 33 2.97 14.30 -7.09
N ALA A 34 4.03 14.18 -6.28
CA ALA A 34 5.40 14.33 -6.74
C ALA A 34 5.75 13.29 -7.82
N ALA A 35 5.39 12.02 -7.62
CA ALA A 35 5.63 10.96 -8.60
C ALA A 35 4.84 11.18 -9.91
N LEU A 36 3.58 11.62 -9.83
CA LEU A 36 2.73 11.89 -10.98
C LEU A 36 3.13 13.16 -11.75
N SER A 37 3.86 14.06 -11.09
CA SER A 37 4.41 15.30 -11.69
C SER A 37 5.67 15.07 -12.52
N LEU A 38 6.34 13.92 -12.37
CA LEU A 38 7.49 13.55 -13.21
C LEU A 38 7.08 13.43 -14.68
N LYS A 39 7.98 13.86 -15.58
CA LYS A 39 7.79 13.82 -17.02
C LYS A 39 8.92 13.04 -17.65
N LEU A 40 8.57 11.99 -18.40
CA LEU A 40 9.57 11.13 -19.06
C LEU A 40 10.58 11.90 -19.92
N ALA A 41 10.17 13.00 -20.55
CA ALA A 41 11.05 13.79 -21.42
C ALA A 41 12.12 14.60 -20.66
N THR A 42 11.92 14.87 -19.37
CA THR A 42 12.78 15.76 -18.59
C THR A 42 13.36 15.10 -17.34
N SER A 43 12.83 13.95 -16.93
CA SER A 43 13.30 13.22 -15.74
C SER A 43 14.39 12.20 -16.10
N THR A 44 15.41 12.12 -15.25
CA THR A 44 16.44 11.07 -15.36
C THR A 44 15.90 9.72 -14.92
N ARG A 45 16.66 8.65 -15.20
CA ARG A 45 16.28 7.32 -14.75
C ARG A 45 16.28 7.22 -13.22
N GLU A 46 17.29 7.81 -12.60
CA GLU A 46 17.48 7.83 -11.16
C GLU A 46 16.33 8.59 -10.45
N GLU A 47 15.88 9.70 -11.04
CA GLU A 47 14.72 10.45 -10.55
C GLU A 47 13.41 9.65 -10.64
N ILE A 48 13.28 8.78 -11.64
CA ILE A 48 12.12 7.90 -11.79
C ILE A 48 12.21 6.69 -10.84
N ASP A 49 13.39 6.12 -10.63
CA ASP A 49 13.57 4.97 -9.72
C ASP A 49 13.37 5.38 -8.25
N GLY A 50 13.84 6.57 -7.87
CA GLY A 50 13.86 7.02 -6.47
C GLY A 50 12.52 6.90 -5.73
N PRO A 51 11.39 7.35 -6.30
CA PRO A 51 10.08 7.25 -5.64
C PRO A 51 9.49 5.83 -5.58
N VAL A 52 9.95 4.89 -6.41
CA VAL A 52 9.29 3.57 -6.57
C VAL A 52 9.14 2.82 -5.24
N PRO A 53 10.18 2.65 -4.40
CA PRO A 53 10.05 1.92 -3.14
C PRO A 53 9.04 2.55 -2.18
N ALA A 54 8.99 3.88 -2.10
CA ALA A 54 8.07 4.60 -1.23
C ALA A 54 6.61 4.41 -1.69
N ILE A 55 6.34 4.60 -2.99
CA ILE A 55 4.99 4.40 -3.56
C ILE A 55 4.52 2.95 -3.35
N ILE A 56 5.40 1.97 -3.55
CA ILE A 56 5.07 0.55 -3.30
C ILE A 56 4.82 0.26 -1.82
N GLY A 57 5.57 0.90 -0.92
CA GLY A 57 5.29 0.82 0.52
C GLY A 57 3.91 1.39 0.89
N HIS A 58 3.55 2.55 0.35
CA HIS A 58 2.24 3.18 0.57
C HIS A 58 1.10 2.35 -0.03
N LEU A 59 1.28 1.83 -1.24
CA LEU A 59 0.32 0.91 -1.87
C LEU A 59 0.08 -0.32 -1.00
N ASN A 60 1.15 -0.95 -0.52
CA ASN A 60 1.07 -2.12 0.36
C ASN A 60 0.37 -1.80 1.69
N ARG A 61 0.61 -0.61 2.26
CA ARG A 61 -0.09 -0.16 3.46
C ARG A 61 -1.60 -0.06 3.22
N LEU A 62 -2.02 0.63 2.16
CA LEU A 62 -3.43 0.83 1.82
C LEU A 62 -4.15 -0.49 1.48
N LEU A 63 -3.47 -1.43 0.81
CA LEU A 63 -4.04 -2.74 0.49
C LEU A 63 -4.31 -3.59 1.73
N GLY A 64 -3.69 -3.28 2.87
CA GLY A 64 -3.95 -3.91 4.16
C GLY A 64 -5.13 -3.32 4.93
N GLU A 65 -5.74 -2.23 4.44
CA GLU A 65 -6.89 -1.60 5.08
C GLU A 65 -8.21 -2.19 4.56
N ASP A 66 -9.28 -2.10 5.36
CA ASP A 66 -10.63 -2.47 4.92
C ASP A 66 -11.26 -1.35 4.08
N LEU A 67 -11.05 -1.46 2.76
CA LEU A 67 -11.53 -0.50 1.78
C LEU A 67 -12.90 -0.86 1.20
N GLY A 68 -13.54 -1.96 1.64
CA GLY A 68 -14.87 -2.38 1.14
C GLY A 68 -14.85 -3.17 -0.17
N ALA A 69 -13.80 -3.94 -0.46
CA ALA A 69 -13.73 -4.78 -1.66
C ALA A 69 -14.79 -5.90 -1.72
N ASP A 70 -15.37 -6.28 -0.57
CA ASP A 70 -16.49 -7.22 -0.53
C ASP A 70 -17.83 -6.56 -0.91
N GLU A 71 -17.89 -5.23 -0.81
CA GLU A 71 -19.09 -4.41 -0.99
C GLU A 71 -19.16 -3.81 -2.41
N ASP A 72 -18.02 -3.44 -2.99
CA ASP A 72 -17.92 -2.74 -4.27
C ASP A 72 -16.93 -3.42 -5.23
N GLU A 73 -17.44 -3.86 -6.38
CA GLU A 73 -16.64 -4.50 -7.44
C GLU A 73 -15.54 -3.58 -7.99
N ALA A 74 -15.79 -2.27 -8.09
CA ALA A 74 -14.80 -1.33 -8.58
C ALA A 74 -13.63 -1.21 -7.60
N VAL A 75 -13.91 -1.23 -6.29
CA VAL A 75 -12.88 -1.28 -5.25
C VAL A 75 -12.11 -2.59 -5.31
N ARG A 76 -12.81 -3.72 -5.47
CA ARG A 76 -12.19 -5.05 -5.61
C ARG A 76 -11.21 -5.10 -6.79
N GLU A 77 -11.62 -4.61 -7.95
CA GLU A 77 -10.78 -4.57 -9.14
C GLU A 77 -9.57 -3.64 -8.96
N LEU A 78 -9.74 -2.52 -8.27
CA LEU A 78 -8.64 -1.61 -7.94
C LEU A 78 -7.64 -2.26 -6.96
N MET A 79 -8.12 -2.98 -5.94
CA MET A 79 -7.25 -3.72 -5.03
C MET A 79 -6.52 -4.87 -5.75
N ARG A 80 -7.20 -5.59 -6.64
CA ARG A 80 -6.59 -6.64 -7.49
C ARG A 80 -5.46 -6.06 -8.34
N LYS A 81 -5.68 -4.89 -8.94
CA LYS A 81 -4.64 -4.14 -9.67
C LYS A 81 -3.47 -3.77 -8.74
N GLY A 82 -3.76 -3.29 -7.54
CA GLY A 82 -2.75 -3.00 -6.52
C GLY A 82 -1.88 -4.23 -6.20
N TYR A 83 -2.49 -5.38 -5.93
CA TYR A 83 -1.78 -6.63 -5.67
C TYR A 83 -0.93 -7.08 -6.88
N GLN A 84 -1.41 -6.88 -8.10
CA GLN A 84 -0.62 -7.16 -9.30
C GLN A 84 0.64 -6.29 -9.39
N LEU A 85 0.55 -5.01 -9.01
CA LEU A 85 1.72 -4.12 -8.99
C LEU A 85 2.73 -4.50 -7.89
N LEU A 86 2.27 -5.08 -6.78
CA LEU A 86 3.14 -5.57 -5.71
C LEU A 86 3.88 -6.86 -6.06
N ASP A 87 3.35 -7.67 -6.99
CA ASP A 87 3.97 -8.92 -7.43
C ASP A 87 5.40 -8.67 -7.93
N LEU A 88 6.37 -9.37 -7.36
CA LEU A 88 7.79 -9.21 -7.68
C LEU A 88 8.08 -9.36 -9.16
N LYS A 89 7.33 -10.21 -9.88
CA LYS A 89 7.53 -10.43 -11.31
C LYS A 89 7.17 -9.21 -12.17
N ASN A 90 6.31 -8.32 -11.64
CA ASN A 90 5.84 -7.12 -12.31
C ASN A 90 6.64 -5.88 -11.92
N ARG A 91 7.51 -5.99 -10.91
CA ARG A 91 8.35 -4.87 -10.47
C ARG A 91 9.48 -4.62 -11.47
N PRO A 92 9.83 -3.36 -11.71
CA PRO A 92 11.02 -3.05 -12.47
C PRO A 92 12.30 -3.59 -11.86
N THR A 93 13.24 -3.93 -12.73
CA THR A 93 14.60 -4.30 -12.39
C THR A 93 15.59 -3.29 -12.98
N ALA A 94 16.89 -3.48 -12.69
CA ALA A 94 17.96 -2.73 -13.32
C ALA A 94 18.01 -2.89 -14.86
N GLN A 95 17.37 -3.93 -15.41
CA GLN A 95 17.30 -4.16 -16.86
C GLN A 95 16.04 -3.56 -17.50
N THR A 96 15.06 -3.13 -16.71
CA THR A 96 13.85 -2.49 -17.23
C THR A 96 14.19 -1.14 -17.86
N PRO A 97 13.78 -0.84 -19.10
CA PRO A 97 14.01 0.49 -19.71
C PRO A 97 13.35 1.63 -18.92
N SER A 98 13.88 2.85 -19.01
CA SER A 98 13.34 4.04 -18.30
C SER A 98 11.85 4.28 -18.55
N PHE A 99 11.39 4.09 -19.79
CA PHE A 99 9.97 4.17 -20.11
C PHE A 99 9.13 3.15 -19.34
N GLY A 100 9.61 1.90 -19.18
CA GLY A 100 8.90 0.86 -18.46
C GLY A 100 8.72 1.20 -16.97
N VAL A 101 9.75 1.79 -16.36
CA VAL A 101 9.68 2.20 -14.95
C VAL A 101 8.85 3.44 -14.76
N PHE A 102 8.91 4.37 -15.70
CA PHE A 102 8.02 5.52 -15.71
C PHE A 102 6.54 5.08 -15.75
N VAL A 103 6.18 4.14 -16.63
CA VAL A 103 4.81 3.61 -16.69
C VAL A 103 4.43 2.91 -15.39
N TYR A 104 5.30 2.04 -14.87
CA TYR A 104 5.06 1.34 -13.61
C TYR A 104 4.86 2.31 -12.43
N LEU A 105 5.74 3.31 -12.28
CA LEU A 105 5.65 4.31 -11.22
C LEU A 105 4.33 5.07 -11.28
N ARG A 106 3.93 5.53 -12.47
CA ARG A 106 2.67 6.26 -12.65
C ARG A 106 1.47 5.40 -12.31
N GLU A 107 1.47 4.15 -12.75
CA GLU A 107 0.37 3.22 -12.47
C GLU A 107 0.27 2.88 -10.98
N ALA A 108 1.40 2.70 -10.30
CA ALA A 108 1.45 2.50 -8.86
C ALA A 108 1.00 3.75 -8.10
N ALA A 109 1.44 4.95 -8.50
CA ALA A 109 1.07 6.20 -7.86
C ALA A 109 -0.44 6.52 -8.05
N ASP A 110 -0.99 6.33 -9.24
CA ASP A 110 -2.42 6.53 -9.52
C ASP A 110 -3.29 5.52 -8.75
N THR A 111 -2.90 4.25 -8.74
CA THR A 111 -3.59 3.22 -7.93
C THR A 111 -3.56 3.58 -6.45
N THR A 112 -2.40 4.00 -5.93
CA THR A 112 -2.23 4.43 -4.54
C THR A 112 -3.13 5.60 -4.20
N ARG A 113 -3.19 6.64 -5.05
CA ARG A 113 -4.03 7.83 -4.83
C ARG A 113 -5.52 7.50 -4.81
N ARG A 114 -5.98 6.61 -5.70
CA ARG A 114 -7.39 6.18 -5.73
C ARG A 114 -7.76 5.38 -4.48
N LEU A 115 -6.89 4.48 -4.03
CA LEU A 115 -7.08 3.75 -2.77
C LEU A 115 -7.05 4.71 -1.56
N LEU A 116 -6.17 5.71 -1.57
CA LEU A 116 -6.14 6.75 -0.54
C LEU A 116 -7.45 7.54 -0.50
N TRP A 117 -7.99 7.90 -1.66
CA TRP A 117 -9.29 8.57 -1.73
C TRP A 117 -10.40 7.70 -1.11
N ILE A 118 -10.47 6.41 -1.43
CA ILE A 118 -11.43 5.48 -0.82
C ILE A 118 -11.24 5.42 0.70
N TYR A 119 -9.99 5.31 1.16
CA TYR A 119 -9.65 5.35 2.59
C TYR A 119 -10.19 6.61 3.26
N THR A 120 -9.92 7.79 2.70
CA THR A 120 -10.39 9.06 3.28
C THR A 120 -11.92 9.12 3.37
N GLN A 121 -12.64 8.70 2.33
CA GLN A 121 -14.11 8.68 2.33
C GLN A 121 -14.67 7.76 3.43
N ARG A 122 -14.12 6.55 3.57
CA ARG A 122 -14.57 5.57 4.58
C ARG A 122 -14.29 6.02 6.00
N HIS A 123 -13.20 6.76 6.21
CA HIS A 123 -12.80 7.27 7.53
C HIS A 123 -13.31 8.69 7.82
N GLY A 124 -14.14 9.28 6.94
CA GLY A 124 -14.66 10.64 7.13
C GLY A 124 -13.57 11.72 7.12
N LEU A 125 -12.43 11.43 6.48
CA LEU A 125 -11.32 12.35 6.30
C LEU A 125 -11.59 13.18 5.03
N GLY A 126 -11.16 14.44 5.02
CA GLY A 126 -11.26 15.29 3.84
C GLY A 126 -10.59 14.65 2.62
N ALA A 127 -10.98 15.09 1.41
CA ALA A 127 -10.36 14.58 0.19
C ALA A 127 -8.84 14.86 0.19
N PRO A 128 -8.02 13.88 -0.22
CA PRO A 128 -6.57 13.98 -0.26
C PRO A 128 -6.04 14.77 -1.47
#